data_AF-A0A147JV15-F1
#
_entry.id   AF-A0A147JV15-F1
#
_cell.length_a   1.000
_cell.length_b   1.000
_cell.length_c   1.000
_cell.angle_alpha   90.00
_cell.angle_beta   90.00
_cell.angle_gamma   90.00
#
_symmetry.space_group_name_H-M   'P 1'
#
loop_
_entity.id
_entity.type
_entity.pdbx_description
1 polymer ?
#
loop_
_entity_poly.entity_id
_entity_poly.type
_entity_poly.pdbx_seq_one_letter_code
_entity_poly.pdbx_strand_id
1 'polypeptide(L)'
;MSEMHPSVLNEKILDGYTLHVANVFPGRFVEETNFELYLKSADGAVSENPVVKGKYFSGRGKFYKPWLEIYYDNISRFKSSKTVNLSENNLDEKLFKHLTSLIPSGSHIMVFYSNDKETRKGLERGVPAPATPIGYLLWKSGCTWFKDWYFAEGFLEGDVKLQGSKPVNEKYRNKNLLEISRVLDEFLKKEKSEDELFVRARRRAREIITSIKSFH
;
A
#
# COMPACT_ATOMS: atom_id res chain seq x y z
N MET A 1 13.81 0.36 -21.83
CA MET A 1 13.31 0.00 -20.47
C MET A 1 12.50 -1.26 -20.65
N SER A 2 12.85 -2.37 -20.00
CA SER A 2 11.94 -3.53 -19.99
C SER A 2 10.62 -3.07 -19.37
N GLU A 3 9.51 -3.35 -20.04
CA GLU A 3 8.18 -3.14 -19.47
C GLU A 3 8.10 -3.94 -18.17
N MET A 4 7.91 -3.27 -17.03
CA MET A 4 7.69 -4.00 -15.78
C MET A 4 6.31 -4.65 -15.87
N HIS A 5 6.24 -5.95 -15.62
CA HIS A 5 5.01 -6.73 -15.70
C HIS A 5 4.78 -7.44 -14.35
N PRO A 6 3.52 -7.61 -13.87
CA PRO A 6 3.27 -8.23 -12.56
C PRO A 6 3.92 -9.61 -12.35
N SER A 7 4.20 -10.34 -13.43
CA SER A 7 4.94 -11.62 -13.37
C SER A 7 6.32 -11.52 -12.72
N VAL A 8 6.96 -10.35 -12.70
CA VAL A 8 8.25 -10.15 -12.01
C VAL A 8 8.15 -10.25 -10.49
N LEU A 9 6.92 -10.23 -9.94
CA LEU A 9 6.65 -10.48 -8.54
C LEU A 9 6.70 -11.97 -8.18
N ASN A 10 6.64 -12.88 -9.15
CA ASN A 10 6.64 -14.31 -8.89
C ASN A 10 7.96 -14.74 -8.23
N GLU A 11 7.85 -15.59 -7.22
CA GLU A 11 8.94 -16.08 -6.37
C GLU A 11 9.71 -14.99 -5.61
N LYS A 12 9.19 -13.75 -5.52
CA LYS A 12 9.76 -12.74 -4.61
C LYS A 12 9.57 -13.18 -3.16
N ILE A 13 10.62 -13.03 -2.36
CA ILE A 13 10.66 -13.52 -0.99
C ILE A 13 9.97 -12.55 -0.02
N LEU A 14 9.14 -13.10 0.86
CA LEU A 14 8.57 -12.50 2.06
C LEU A 14 8.90 -13.44 3.23
N ASP A 15 9.96 -13.20 4.01
CA ASP A 15 10.46 -14.04 5.13
C ASP A 15 9.70 -15.36 5.41
N GLY A 16 10.28 -16.48 4.98
CA GLY A 16 9.66 -17.80 5.14
C GLY A 16 8.57 -18.14 4.10
N TYR A 17 8.23 -17.19 3.22
CA TYR A 17 7.30 -17.35 2.10
C TYR A 17 7.87 -16.76 0.81
N THR A 18 7.29 -17.16 -0.32
CA THR A 18 7.44 -16.48 -1.61
C THR A 18 6.08 -16.04 -2.15
N LEU A 19 6.10 -15.06 -3.05
CA LEU A 19 4.93 -14.63 -3.79
C LEU A 19 4.66 -15.59 -4.95
N HIS A 20 3.43 -16.05 -5.06
CA HIS A 20 2.96 -16.80 -6.22
C HIS A 20 1.99 -15.93 -7.03
N VAL A 21 2.36 -15.62 -8.27
CA VAL A 21 1.52 -14.84 -9.19
C VAL A 21 0.58 -15.80 -9.93
N ALA A 22 -0.72 -15.54 -9.86
CA ALA A 22 -1.75 -16.32 -10.53
C ALA A 22 -2.82 -15.41 -11.16
N ASN A 23 -3.75 -16.02 -11.91
CA ASN A 23 -4.91 -15.34 -12.50
C ASN A 23 -4.53 -14.06 -13.26
N VAL A 24 -3.52 -14.16 -14.13
CA VAL A 24 -3.03 -13.06 -14.96
C VAL A 24 -3.85 -12.98 -16.24
N PHE A 25 -4.54 -11.86 -16.48
CA PHE A 25 -5.35 -11.65 -17.68
C PHE A 25 -5.41 -10.17 -18.08
N PRO A 26 -5.64 -9.85 -19.37
CA PRO A 26 -5.74 -8.47 -19.84
C PRO A 26 -6.85 -7.67 -19.15
N GLY A 27 -6.64 -6.36 -19.00
CA GLY A 27 -7.63 -5.42 -18.49
C GLY A 27 -8.44 -4.74 -19.60
N ARG A 28 -8.93 -3.53 -19.32
CA ARG A 28 -9.74 -2.74 -20.26
C ARG A 28 -8.91 -2.19 -21.41
N PHE A 29 -7.67 -1.82 -21.14
CA PHE A 29 -6.71 -1.33 -22.11
C PHE A 29 -5.63 -2.38 -22.36
N VAL A 30 -4.97 -2.31 -23.52
CA VAL A 30 -3.87 -3.23 -23.88
C VAL A 30 -2.71 -3.14 -22.87
N GLU A 31 -2.54 -2.00 -22.23
CA GLU A 31 -1.52 -1.75 -21.21
C GLU A 31 -1.98 -2.15 -19.79
N GLU A 32 -3.23 -2.59 -19.61
CA GLU A 32 -3.73 -3.08 -18.33
C GLU A 32 -3.58 -4.59 -18.19
N THR A 33 -3.12 -5.03 -17.03
CA THR A 33 -3.03 -6.43 -16.64
C THR A 33 -3.62 -6.61 -15.25
N ASN A 34 -4.62 -7.49 -15.12
CA ASN A 34 -5.11 -7.93 -13.83
C ASN A 34 -4.27 -9.14 -13.37
N PHE A 35 -4.05 -9.27 -12.07
CA PHE A 35 -3.28 -10.35 -11.46
C PHE A 35 -3.70 -10.59 -10.02
N GLU A 36 -3.38 -11.76 -9.49
CA GLU A 36 -3.52 -12.07 -8.07
C GLU A 36 -2.18 -12.55 -7.49
N LEU A 37 -1.92 -12.18 -6.22
CA LEU A 37 -0.76 -12.66 -5.48
C LEU A 37 -1.20 -13.52 -4.32
N TYR A 38 -0.61 -14.70 -4.24
CA TYR A 38 -0.79 -15.67 -3.17
C TYR A 38 0.52 -15.82 -2.38
N LEU A 39 0.43 -16.27 -1.12
CA LEU A 39 1.60 -16.70 -0.39
C LEU A 39 1.90 -18.17 -0.67
N LYS A 40 3.16 -18.48 -0.92
CA LYS A 40 3.66 -19.84 -1.03
C LYS A 40 4.65 -20.10 0.10
N SER A 41 4.41 -21.12 0.92
CA SER A 41 5.32 -21.51 1.99
C SER A 41 6.52 -22.30 1.47
N ALA A 42 7.54 -22.45 2.32
CA ALA A 42 8.78 -23.17 1.98
C ALA A 42 8.56 -24.65 1.57
N ASP A 43 7.50 -25.28 2.06
CA ASP A 43 7.07 -26.65 1.68
C ASP A 43 6.28 -26.70 0.36
N GLY A 44 6.09 -25.55 -0.29
CA GLY A 44 5.40 -25.42 -1.57
C GLY A 44 3.87 -25.25 -1.47
N ALA A 45 3.28 -25.28 -0.28
CA ALA A 45 1.85 -25.02 -0.14
C ALA A 45 1.53 -23.55 -0.52
N VAL A 46 0.44 -23.35 -1.26
CA VAL A 46 -0.04 -22.02 -1.68
C VAL A 46 -1.29 -21.67 -0.86
N SER A 47 -1.44 -20.40 -0.51
CA SER A 47 -2.62 -19.89 0.18
C SER A 47 -3.89 -20.09 -0.64
N GLU A 48 -5.03 -20.23 0.02
CA GLU A 48 -6.33 -20.42 -0.62
C GLU A 48 -6.93 -19.10 -1.12
N ASN A 49 -6.64 -18.00 -0.41
CA ASN A 49 -7.00 -16.66 -0.82
C ASN A 49 -5.75 -15.88 -1.27
N PRO A 50 -5.90 -14.96 -2.23
CA PRO A 50 -4.86 -14.02 -2.55
C PRO A 50 -4.71 -12.99 -1.43
N VAL A 51 -3.49 -12.55 -1.17
CA VAL A 51 -3.18 -11.39 -0.33
C VAL A 51 -3.30 -10.08 -1.11
N VAL A 52 -3.22 -10.14 -2.44
CA VAL A 52 -3.44 -9.01 -3.34
C VAL A 52 -4.26 -9.43 -4.54
N LYS A 53 -5.29 -8.65 -4.86
CA LYS A 53 -5.89 -8.63 -6.20
C LYS A 53 -5.55 -7.30 -6.84
N GLY A 54 -4.82 -7.33 -7.95
CA GLY A 54 -4.21 -6.14 -8.53
C GLY A 54 -4.59 -5.90 -9.98
N LYS A 55 -4.59 -4.63 -10.35
CA LYS A 55 -4.65 -4.12 -11.71
C LYS A 55 -3.45 -3.21 -11.94
N TYR A 56 -2.55 -3.62 -12.81
CA TYR A 56 -1.39 -2.86 -13.21
C TYR A 56 -1.62 -2.23 -14.58
N PHE A 57 -1.27 -0.95 -14.73
CA PHE A 57 -1.21 -0.27 -16.01
C PHE A 57 0.25 0.06 -16.33
N SER A 58 0.76 -0.39 -17.47
CA SER A 58 2.17 -0.24 -17.86
C SER A 58 2.55 1.15 -18.37
N GLY A 59 1.57 2.05 -18.53
CA GLY A 59 1.79 3.39 -19.07
C GLY A 59 1.51 3.48 -20.56
N ARG A 60 1.24 4.69 -21.06
CA ARG A 60 1.01 4.96 -22.49
C ARG A 60 1.67 6.27 -22.90
N GLY A 61 2.63 6.17 -23.81
CA GLY A 61 3.36 7.33 -24.33
C GLY A 61 4.07 8.15 -23.24
N LYS A 62 4.19 9.46 -23.46
CA LYS A 62 4.90 10.36 -22.53
C LYS A 62 4.05 10.82 -21.34
N PHE A 63 2.73 10.73 -21.45
CA PHE A 63 1.79 11.39 -20.54
C PHE A 63 1.16 10.44 -19.51
N TYR A 64 0.88 9.20 -19.89
CA TYR A 64 0.26 8.24 -18.98
C TYR A 64 1.33 7.40 -18.31
N LYS A 65 1.64 7.75 -17.06
CA LYS A 65 2.59 7.00 -16.24
C LYS A 65 1.99 5.66 -15.78
N PRO A 66 2.82 4.64 -15.51
CA PRO A 66 2.35 3.41 -14.90
C PRO A 66 1.63 3.68 -13.58
N TRP A 67 0.67 2.84 -13.24
CA TRP A 67 0.00 2.87 -11.94
C TRP A 67 -0.46 1.48 -11.54
N LEU A 68 -0.79 1.34 -10.25
CA LEU A 68 -1.23 0.09 -9.68
C LEU A 68 -2.47 0.32 -8.81
N GLU A 69 -3.53 -0.44 -9.01
CA GLU A 69 -4.69 -0.49 -8.11
C GLU A 69 -4.76 -1.87 -7.46
N ILE A 70 -4.93 -1.94 -6.14
CA ILE A 70 -4.96 -3.22 -5.42
C ILE A 70 -6.04 -3.27 -4.34
N TYR A 71 -6.67 -4.44 -4.21
CA TYR A 71 -7.26 -4.89 -2.95
C TYR A 71 -6.17 -5.64 -2.17
N TYR A 72 -6.04 -5.35 -0.88
CA TYR A 72 -5.07 -5.98 0.01
C TYR A 72 -5.79 -6.68 1.17
N ASP A 73 -5.42 -7.93 1.44
CA ASP A 73 -5.86 -8.69 2.61
C ASP A 73 -4.63 -9.08 3.43
N ASN A 74 -4.58 -8.66 4.68
CA ASN A 74 -3.48 -8.97 5.59
C ASN A 74 -3.57 -10.39 6.16
N ILE A 75 -4.65 -11.12 5.87
CA ILE A 75 -4.86 -12.49 6.35
C ILE A 75 -4.77 -13.48 5.17
N SER A 76 -3.77 -14.35 5.22
CA SER A 76 -3.59 -15.45 4.26
C SER A 76 -3.96 -16.78 4.90
N ARG A 77 -4.86 -17.54 4.29
CA ARG A 77 -5.32 -18.86 4.77
C ARG A 77 -4.72 -19.99 3.92
N PHE A 78 -4.36 -21.09 4.57
CA PHE A 78 -3.88 -22.32 3.92
C PHE A 78 -4.81 -23.49 4.28
N LYS A 79 -4.86 -24.51 3.42
CA LYS A 79 -5.68 -25.73 3.59
C LYS A 79 -5.49 -26.44 4.93
N SER A 80 -4.32 -26.34 5.55
CA SER A 80 -4.00 -26.96 6.85
C SER A 80 -4.62 -26.22 8.04
N SER A 81 -5.63 -25.37 7.82
CA SER A 81 -6.18 -24.41 8.80
C SER A 81 -5.14 -23.40 9.33
N LYS A 82 -3.93 -23.38 8.77
CA LYS A 82 -2.91 -22.37 9.10
C LYS A 82 -3.34 -21.03 8.53
N THR A 83 -3.34 -20.02 9.40
CA THR A 83 -3.57 -18.62 9.02
C THR A 83 -2.31 -17.81 9.29
N VAL A 84 -1.95 -16.95 8.35
CA VAL A 84 -0.80 -16.03 8.44
C VAL A 84 -1.33 -14.61 8.42
N ASN A 85 -1.09 -13.85 9.49
CA ASN A 85 -1.29 -12.41 9.50
C ASN A 85 0.01 -11.74 9.03
N LEU A 86 -0.05 -11.08 7.88
CA LEU A 86 1.11 -10.45 7.25
C LEU A 86 1.67 -9.32 8.13
N SER A 87 0.81 -8.58 8.82
CA SER A 87 1.20 -7.44 9.67
C SER A 87 1.87 -7.86 10.97
N GLU A 88 1.49 -8.99 11.55
CA GLU A 88 2.15 -9.52 12.76
C GLU A 88 3.59 -10.00 12.48
N ASN A 89 3.89 -10.34 11.23
CA ASN A 89 5.17 -10.88 10.80
C ASN A 89 5.99 -9.91 9.92
N ASN A 90 5.57 -8.64 9.81
CA ASN A 90 6.17 -7.62 8.93
C ASN A 90 6.32 -8.04 7.45
N LEU A 91 5.51 -9.00 6.99
CA LEU A 91 5.50 -9.47 5.60
C LEU A 91 4.86 -8.42 4.69
N ASP A 92 3.93 -7.63 5.22
CA ASP A 92 3.24 -6.56 4.52
C ASP A 92 4.19 -5.42 4.10
N GLU A 93 5.15 -5.03 4.93
CA GLU A 93 6.18 -4.06 4.55
C GLU A 93 6.98 -4.53 3.31
N LYS A 94 7.36 -5.82 3.28
CA LYS A 94 8.11 -6.41 2.16
C LYS A 94 7.24 -6.54 0.91
N LEU A 95 5.99 -6.95 1.08
CA LEU A 95 5.00 -7.01 0.01
C LEU A 95 4.82 -5.65 -0.65
N PHE A 96 4.60 -4.59 0.13
CA PHE A 96 4.41 -3.24 -0.39
C PHE A 96 5.67 -2.69 -1.07
N LYS A 97 6.88 -3.05 -0.59
CA LYS A 97 8.13 -2.73 -1.30
C LYS A 97 8.20 -3.42 -2.67
N HIS A 98 7.82 -4.69 -2.77
CA HIS A 98 7.77 -5.38 -4.07
C HIS A 98 6.71 -4.77 -5.00
N LEU A 99 5.50 -4.49 -4.49
CA LEU A 99 4.41 -3.89 -5.28
C LEU A 99 4.81 -2.51 -5.83
N THR A 100 5.33 -1.62 -4.98
CA THR A 100 5.77 -0.29 -5.40
C THR A 100 7.03 -0.30 -6.25
N SER A 101 7.77 -1.41 -6.30
CA SER A 101 8.88 -1.58 -7.25
C SER A 101 8.40 -1.67 -8.70
N LEU A 102 7.15 -2.06 -8.94
CA LEU A 102 6.54 -2.10 -10.28
C LEU A 102 6.27 -0.72 -10.88
N ILE A 103 6.30 0.33 -10.06
CA ILE A 103 5.98 1.69 -10.48
C ILE A 103 7.20 2.62 -10.34
N PRO A 104 7.52 3.41 -11.38
CA PRO A 104 8.64 4.33 -11.36
C PRO A 104 8.36 5.59 -10.52
N SER A 105 9.35 6.49 -10.42
CA SER A 105 9.16 7.82 -9.86
C SER A 105 8.05 8.59 -10.56
N GLY A 106 7.23 9.31 -9.80
CA GLY A 106 6.06 10.05 -10.31
C GLY A 106 4.83 9.20 -10.62
N SER A 107 4.91 7.88 -10.46
CA SER A 107 3.75 6.97 -10.52
C SER A 107 3.09 6.81 -9.15
N HIS A 108 1.93 6.16 -9.14
CA HIS A 108 1.14 5.97 -7.94
C HIS A 108 0.58 4.55 -7.82
N ILE A 109 0.27 4.19 -6.59
CA ILE A 109 -0.48 3.00 -6.21
C ILE A 109 -1.74 3.46 -5.47
N MET A 110 -2.87 2.83 -5.74
CA MET A 110 -4.12 3.00 -4.99
C MET A 110 -4.48 1.69 -4.31
N VAL A 111 -4.82 1.78 -3.03
CA VAL A 111 -5.20 0.61 -2.23
C VAL A 111 -6.65 0.80 -1.78
N PHE A 112 -7.51 -0.15 -2.14
CA PHE A 112 -8.85 -0.19 -1.60
C PHE A 112 -8.79 -0.51 -0.10
N TYR A 113 -9.49 0.27 0.71
CA TYR A 113 -9.44 0.13 2.18
C TYR A 113 -10.80 -0.19 2.81
N SER A 114 -11.81 -0.55 2.03
CA SER A 114 -13.15 -0.89 2.53
C SER A 114 -13.14 -2.05 3.53
N ASN A 115 -12.23 -3.02 3.36
CA ASN A 115 -12.00 -4.14 4.27
C ASN A 115 -11.05 -3.82 5.44
N ASP A 116 -10.27 -2.73 5.38
CA ASP A 116 -9.37 -2.29 6.45
C ASP A 116 -10.08 -1.30 7.38
N LYS A 117 -10.69 -1.85 8.44
CA LYS A 117 -11.48 -1.07 9.40
C LYS A 117 -10.66 0.01 10.12
N GLU A 118 -9.38 -0.23 10.39
CA GLU A 118 -8.54 0.72 11.12
C GLU A 118 -8.17 1.92 10.23
N THR A 119 -7.83 1.68 8.96
CA THR A 119 -7.59 2.72 7.95
C THR A 119 -8.85 3.52 7.71
N ARG A 120 -9.98 2.86 7.41
CA ARG A 120 -11.25 3.54 7.13
C ARG A 120 -11.70 4.43 8.29
N LYS A 121 -11.83 3.87 9.50
CA LYS A 121 -12.23 4.64 10.69
C LYS A 121 -11.23 5.74 11.04
N GLY A 122 -9.94 5.51 10.75
CA GLY A 122 -8.90 6.49 10.99
C GLY A 122 -9.07 7.71 10.12
N LEU A 123 -9.22 7.51 8.80
CA LEU A 123 -9.45 8.59 7.84
C LEU A 123 -10.74 9.35 8.17
N GLU A 124 -11.84 8.65 8.44
CA GLU A 124 -13.13 9.24 8.87
C GLU A 124 -13.01 10.13 10.11
N ARG A 125 -12.06 9.82 11.02
CA ARG A 125 -11.82 10.56 12.27
C ARG A 125 -10.64 11.52 12.20
N GLY A 126 -10.13 11.80 10.99
CA GLY A 126 -9.08 12.79 10.76
C GLY A 126 -7.67 12.34 11.17
N VAL A 127 -7.40 11.03 11.22
CA VAL A 127 -6.03 10.51 11.25
C VAL A 127 -5.36 10.84 9.91
N PRO A 128 -4.18 11.47 9.90
CA PRO A 128 -3.46 11.72 8.65
C PRO A 128 -3.22 10.43 7.87
N ALA A 129 -3.42 10.47 6.55
CA ALA A 129 -3.22 9.33 5.66
C ALA A 129 -1.97 8.49 5.96
N PRO A 130 -0.74 9.03 6.03
CA PRO A 130 0.46 8.23 6.31
C PRO A 130 0.49 7.59 7.70
N ALA A 131 -0.35 8.04 8.65
CA ALA A 131 -0.46 7.48 9.99
C ALA A 131 -1.54 6.38 10.12
N THR A 132 -2.20 6.00 9.03
CA THR A 132 -3.09 4.81 8.95
C THR A 132 -2.28 3.54 8.66
N PRO A 133 -2.81 2.31 8.87
CA PRO A 133 -2.09 1.07 8.52
C PRO A 133 -1.60 1.05 7.07
N ILE A 134 -2.53 1.23 6.11
CA ILE A 134 -2.20 1.20 4.68
C ILE A 134 -1.30 2.37 4.31
N GLY A 135 -1.58 3.58 4.80
CA GLY A 135 -0.75 4.74 4.50
C GLY A 135 0.68 4.62 5.02
N TYR A 136 0.87 3.94 6.14
CA TYR A 136 2.19 3.66 6.69
C TYR A 136 2.98 2.66 5.84
N LEU A 137 2.35 1.61 5.33
CA LEU A 137 2.96 0.67 4.39
C LEU A 137 3.35 1.35 3.07
N LEU A 138 2.50 2.25 2.58
CA LEU A 138 2.78 3.10 1.41
C LEU A 138 3.96 4.05 1.67
N TRP A 139 4.04 4.66 2.86
CA TRP A 139 5.18 5.51 3.24
C TRP A 139 6.49 4.71 3.33
N LYS A 140 6.47 3.56 4.01
CA LYS A 140 7.61 2.62 4.13
C LYS A 140 8.14 2.12 2.80
N SER A 141 7.30 2.12 1.77
CA SER A 141 7.61 1.70 0.41
C SER A 141 7.98 2.87 -0.52
N GLY A 142 8.16 4.08 0.04
CA GLY A 142 8.71 5.24 -0.66
C GLY A 142 7.68 6.20 -1.25
N CYS A 143 6.39 6.03 -0.94
CA CYS A 143 5.38 7.03 -1.28
C CYS A 143 5.53 8.24 -0.35
N THR A 144 5.44 9.44 -0.91
CA THR A 144 5.58 10.70 -0.14
C THR A 144 4.40 11.64 -0.31
N TRP A 145 3.48 11.33 -1.23
CA TRP A 145 2.26 12.11 -1.40
C TRP A 145 1.05 11.19 -1.32
N PHE A 146 0.02 11.65 -0.63
CA PHE A 146 -1.15 10.86 -0.28
C PHE A 146 -2.42 11.58 -0.67
N LYS A 147 -3.41 10.81 -1.14
CA LYS A 147 -4.77 11.30 -1.37
C LYS A 147 -5.77 10.23 -0.97
N ASP A 148 -6.71 10.62 -0.13
CA ASP A 148 -7.87 9.82 0.21
C ASP A 148 -9.00 10.09 -0.80
N TRP A 149 -9.46 9.05 -1.48
CA TRP A 149 -10.58 9.09 -2.41
C TRP A 149 -11.83 8.52 -1.72
N TYR A 150 -12.39 9.34 -0.83
CA TYR A 150 -13.67 9.08 -0.19
C TYR A 150 -14.80 9.77 -0.97
N PHE A 151 -15.77 8.99 -1.44
CA PHE A 151 -16.98 9.51 -2.09
C PHE A 151 -18.15 9.39 -1.10
N ALA A 152 -18.64 10.52 -0.59
CA ALA A 152 -19.67 10.57 0.45
C ALA A 152 -21.07 10.16 -0.05
N GLU A 153 -21.30 10.13 -1.36
CA GLU A 153 -22.64 10.03 -1.98
C GLU A 153 -22.81 8.73 -2.77
N GLY A 154 -23.09 7.64 -2.04
CA GLY A 154 -23.81 6.46 -2.52
C GLY A 154 -23.18 5.66 -3.68
N PHE A 155 -22.30 4.70 -3.36
CA PHE A 155 -22.00 3.41 -4.04
C PHE A 155 -21.87 3.31 -5.58
N LEU A 156 -22.15 4.34 -6.37
CA LEU A 156 -22.20 4.31 -7.83
C LEU A 156 -20.86 4.70 -8.49
N GLU A 157 -19.94 5.37 -7.78
CA GLU A 157 -18.68 5.89 -8.34
C GLU A 157 -17.41 5.12 -7.93
N GLY A 158 -17.57 3.97 -7.27
CA GLY A 158 -16.46 3.04 -7.00
C GLY A 158 -16.03 2.98 -5.53
N ASP A 159 -15.26 1.95 -5.21
CA ASP A 159 -14.81 1.69 -3.85
C ASP A 159 -13.82 2.76 -3.34
N VAL A 160 -13.82 2.97 -2.03
CA VAL A 160 -12.93 3.91 -1.34
C VAL A 160 -11.45 3.49 -1.46
N LYS A 161 -10.58 4.44 -1.85
CA LYS A 161 -9.17 4.19 -2.17
C LYS A 161 -8.24 5.16 -1.47
N LEU A 162 -7.13 4.65 -0.93
CA LEU A 162 -6.02 5.46 -0.47
C LEU A 162 -4.91 5.42 -1.52
N GLN A 163 -4.60 6.57 -2.11
CA GLN A 163 -3.52 6.71 -3.08
C GLN A 163 -2.22 7.10 -2.38
N GLY A 164 -1.13 6.40 -2.71
CA GLY A 164 0.25 6.78 -2.41
C GLY A 164 1.03 7.01 -3.70
N SER A 165 1.75 8.13 -3.80
CA SER A 165 2.55 8.47 -4.99
C SER A 165 4.03 8.58 -4.67
N LYS A 166 4.86 8.02 -5.56
CA LYS A 166 6.33 8.16 -5.48
C LYS A 166 6.72 9.57 -5.93
N PRO A 167 7.70 10.20 -5.26
CA PRO A 167 8.16 11.52 -5.66
C PRO A 167 8.70 11.48 -7.09
N VAL A 168 8.50 12.55 -7.85
CA VAL A 168 9.04 12.68 -9.22
C VAL A 168 10.57 12.81 -9.20
N ASN A 169 11.11 13.51 -8.18
CA ASN A 169 12.54 13.71 -7.94
C ASN A 169 12.78 14.11 -6.47
N GLU A 170 14.04 14.32 -6.10
CA GLU A 170 14.44 14.63 -4.72
C GLU A 170 13.87 15.96 -4.19
N LYS A 171 13.73 16.98 -5.05
CA LYS A 171 13.11 18.26 -4.67
C LYS A 171 11.67 18.06 -4.20
N TYR A 172 10.88 17.27 -4.96
CA TYR A 172 9.51 16.94 -4.56
C TYR A 172 9.48 16.02 -3.35
N ARG A 173 10.42 15.07 -3.24
CA ARG A 173 10.56 14.22 -2.06
C ARG A 173 10.73 15.06 -0.80
N ASN A 174 11.69 15.98 -0.77
CA ASN A 174 11.95 16.81 0.40
C ASN A 174 10.77 17.71 0.75
N LYS A 175 10.16 18.36 -0.25
CA LYS A 175 8.95 19.17 -0.05
C LYS A 175 7.83 18.34 0.59
N ASN A 176 7.58 17.15 0.06
CA ASN A 176 6.52 16.27 0.53
C ASN A 176 6.79 15.74 1.95
N LEU A 177 8.04 15.38 2.26
CA LEU A 177 8.43 14.90 3.60
C LEU A 177 8.29 16.01 4.65
N LEU A 178 8.64 17.26 4.32
CA LEU A 178 8.40 18.40 5.22
C LEU A 178 6.91 18.59 5.51
N GLU A 179 6.07 18.47 4.48
CA GLU A 179 4.62 18.56 4.64
C GLU A 179 4.05 17.40 5.48
N ILE A 180 4.52 16.18 5.25
CA ILE A 180 4.16 15.01 6.09
C ILE A 180 4.55 15.29 7.55
N SER A 181 5.78 15.73 7.80
CA SER A 181 6.23 16.02 9.17
C SER A 181 5.33 17.06 9.83
N ARG A 182 5.01 18.16 9.12
CA ARG A 182 4.14 19.22 9.63
C ARG A 182 2.75 18.70 10.02
N VAL A 183 2.10 17.97 9.11
CA VAL A 183 0.76 17.40 9.35
C VAL A 183 0.77 16.40 10.51
N LEU A 184 1.80 15.56 10.59
CA LEU A 184 1.92 14.59 11.68
C LEU A 184 2.23 15.26 13.02
N ASP A 185 3.05 16.31 13.05
CA ASP A 185 3.31 17.09 14.27
C ASP A 185 2.03 17.78 14.76
N GLU A 186 1.22 18.36 13.85
CA GLU A 186 -0.10 18.93 14.18
C GLU A 186 -1.04 17.86 14.75
N PHE A 187 -1.09 16.68 14.14
CA PHE A 187 -1.85 15.54 14.66
C PHE A 187 -1.38 15.11 16.06
N LEU A 188 -0.07 15.10 16.32
CA LEU A 188 0.51 14.74 17.61
C LEU A 188 0.31 15.79 18.71
N LYS A 189 -0.05 17.03 18.36
CA LYS A 189 -0.40 18.10 19.31
C LYS A 189 -1.85 18.04 19.79
N LYS A 190 -2.75 17.41 19.02
CA LYS A 190 -4.15 17.22 19.43
C LYS A 190 -4.23 16.43 20.72
N GLU A 191 -5.33 16.59 21.47
CA GLU A 191 -5.56 15.87 22.72
C GLU A 191 -5.37 14.35 22.53
N LYS A 192 -4.79 13.71 23.54
CA LYS A 192 -4.57 12.26 23.50
C LYS A 192 -5.92 11.57 23.69
N SER A 193 -6.18 10.58 22.85
CA SER A 193 -7.29 9.66 23.05
C SER A 193 -6.73 8.32 23.52
N GLU A 194 -7.44 7.67 24.44
CA GLU A 194 -7.15 6.30 24.89
C GLU A 194 -7.64 5.24 23.89
N ASP A 195 -8.39 5.66 22.86
CA ASP A 195 -8.82 4.78 21.77
C ASP A 195 -7.60 4.17 21.07
N GLU A 196 -7.57 2.85 21.01
CA GLU A 196 -6.46 2.06 20.47
C GLU A 196 -6.09 2.49 19.04
N LEU A 197 -7.07 2.89 18.23
CA LEU A 197 -6.84 3.41 16.88
C LEU A 197 -5.93 4.65 16.90
N PHE A 198 -6.20 5.60 17.80
CA PHE A 198 -5.40 6.81 17.94
C PHE A 198 -4.04 6.52 18.58
N VAL A 199 -3.97 5.58 19.51
CA VAL A 199 -2.69 5.13 20.10
C VAL A 199 -1.76 4.57 19.02
N ARG A 200 -2.26 3.66 18.18
CA ARG A 200 -1.51 3.07 17.06
C ARG A 200 -1.15 4.09 15.99
N ALA A 201 -2.09 4.98 15.62
CA ALA A 201 -1.83 6.05 14.65
C ALA A 201 -0.74 7.02 15.15
N ARG A 202 -0.78 7.42 16.43
CA ARG A 202 0.25 8.28 17.04
C ARG A 202 1.60 7.58 17.10
N ARG A 203 1.65 6.26 17.30
CA ARG A 203 2.90 5.49 17.22
C ARG A 203 3.52 5.58 15.82
N ARG A 204 2.74 5.28 14.77
CA ARG A 204 3.19 5.41 13.37
C ARG A 204 3.64 6.82 13.03
N ALA A 205 2.89 7.84 13.47
CA ALA A 205 3.25 9.24 13.26
C ALA A 205 4.63 9.59 13.85
N ARG A 206 4.92 9.15 15.08
CA ARG A 206 6.23 9.34 15.71
C ARG A 206 7.35 8.63 14.95
N GLU A 207 7.11 7.37 14.56
CA GLU A 207 8.10 6.59 13.78
C GLU A 207 8.44 7.29 12.45
N ILE A 208 7.43 7.81 11.74
CA ILE A 208 7.64 8.58 10.51
C ILE A 208 8.46 9.84 10.76
N ILE A 209 8.07 10.66 11.74
CA ILE A 209 8.77 11.92 12.04
C ILE A 209 10.22 11.66 12.42
N THR A 210 10.48 10.67 13.30
CA THR A 210 11.84 10.28 13.67
C THR A 210 12.64 9.87 12.43
N SER A 211 12.06 9.05 11.55
CA SER A 211 12.75 8.63 10.33
C SER A 211 13.03 9.79 9.38
N ILE A 212 12.12 10.76 9.21
CA ILE A 212 12.34 11.93 8.35
C ILE A 212 13.49 12.81 8.88
N LYS A 213 13.56 12.97 10.21
CA LYS A 213 14.64 13.72 10.87
C LYS A 213 16.00 13.05 10.74
N SER A 214 16.07 11.72 10.66
CA SER A 214 17.33 11.01 10.45
C SER A 214 17.91 11.17 9.03
N PHE A 215 17.16 11.72 8.07
CA PHE A 215 17.62 12.00 6.71
C PHE A 215 18.09 13.45 6.49
N HIS A 216 17.99 14.30 7.52
CA HIS A 216 18.41 15.71 7.51
C HIS A 216 19.47 15.93 8.58
#